data_AF-A0A919IU19-F1
#
_entry.id   AF-A0A919IU19-F1
#
_cell.length_a   1.000
_cell.length_b   1.000
_cell.length_c   1.000
_cell.angle_alpha   90.00
_cell.angle_beta   90.00
_cell.angle_gamma   90.00
#
_symmetry.space_group_name_H-M   'P 1'
#
loop_
_entity.id
_entity.type
_entity.pdbx_description
1 polymer ?
#
loop_
_entity_poly.entity_id
_entity_poly.type
_entity_poly.pdbx_seq_one_letter_code
_entity_poly.pdbx_strand_id
1 'polypeptide(L)'
;MAFLGYVVTVVPLAGIVAAYQNRAFEGVGWHGGQYAEAFVVGTLVLLVAGAVLQAWPAGSAWRSVGRGILLAGVTGIFLTLIFMVLVGYALSHMRFV
;
A
#
# COMPACT_ATOMS: atom_id res chain seq x y z
N MET A 1 -12.52 12.13 10.21
CA MET A 1 -11.74 10.96 10.69
C MET A 1 -11.38 9.99 9.57
N ALA A 2 -12.21 9.76 8.56
CA ALA A 2 -11.83 8.99 7.37
C ALA A 2 -10.53 9.48 6.70
N PHE A 3 -10.32 10.79 6.58
CA PHE A 3 -9.05 11.33 6.07
C PHE A 3 -7.84 10.87 6.88
N LEU A 4 -7.94 10.83 8.22
CA LEU A 4 -6.84 10.32 9.06
C LEU A 4 -6.58 8.84 8.81
N GLY A 5 -7.64 8.03 8.67
CA GLY A 5 -7.51 6.63 8.28
C GLY A 5 -6.82 6.46 6.93
N TYR A 6 -7.12 7.33 5.97
CA TYR A 6 -6.47 7.34 4.68
C TYR A 6 -4.97 7.70 4.79
N VAL A 7 -4.65 8.78 5.51
CA VAL A 7 -3.27 9.25 5.70
C VAL A 7 -2.42 8.21 6.44
N VAL A 8 -2.96 7.59 7.48
CA VAL A 8 -2.28 6.53 8.25
C VAL A 8 -1.96 5.30 7.38
N THR A 9 -2.74 5.05 6.32
CA THR A 9 -2.43 3.98 5.36
C THR A 9 -1.43 4.44 4.30
N VAL A 10 -1.63 5.62 3.71
CA VAL A 10 -0.81 6.08 2.58
C VAL A 10 0.60 6.45 3.00
N VAL A 11 0.79 7.11 4.15
CA VAL A 11 2.11 7.61 4.57
C VAL A 11 3.12 6.49 4.78
N PRO A 12 2.82 5.40 5.52
CA PRO A 12 3.76 4.28 5.67
C PRO A 12 4.06 3.58 4.35
N LEU A 13 3.05 3.36 3.51
CA LEU A 13 3.23 2.71 2.21
C LEU A 13 4.07 3.56 1.26
N ALA A 14 3.82 4.87 1.21
CA ALA A 14 4.67 5.83 0.48
C ALA A 14 6.10 5.86 1.05
N GLY A 15 6.25 5.71 2.37
CA GLY A 15 7.54 5.58 3.03
C GLY A 15 8.34 4.37 2.55
N ILE A 16 7.70 3.21 2.35
CA ILE A 16 8.35 2.01 1.81
C ILE A 16 8.83 2.27 0.37
N VAL A 17 8.01 2.92 -0.46
CA VAL A 17 8.39 3.28 -1.83
C VAL A 17 9.56 4.27 -1.85
N ALA A 18 9.51 5.30 -1.00
CA ALA A 18 10.59 6.27 -0.86
C ALA A 18 11.87 5.60 -0.35
N ALA A 19 11.78 4.67 0.61
CA ALA A 19 12.92 3.93 1.11
C ALA A 19 13.56 3.05 0.03
N TYR A 20 12.75 2.42 -0.83
CA TYR A 20 13.24 1.68 -2.00
C TYR A 20 14.00 2.58 -2.98
N GLN A 21 13.41 3.73 -3.34
CA GLN A 21 14.03 4.69 -4.26
C GLN A 21 15.36 5.25 -3.74
N ASN A 22 15.45 5.48 -2.44
CA ASN A 22 16.66 6.00 -1.78
C ASN A 22 17.61 4.90 -1.32
N ARG A 23 17.32 3.62 -1.59
CA ARG A 23 18.15 2.49 -1.17
C ARG A 23 18.43 2.49 0.35
N ALA A 24 17.50 3.02 1.13
CA ALA A 24 17.73 3.43 2.51
C ALA A 24 18.16 2.27 3.43
N PHE A 25 17.74 1.04 3.10
CA PHE A 25 18.05 -0.16 3.87
C PHE A 25 19.03 -1.12 3.17
N GLU A 26 19.72 -0.69 2.11
CA GLU A 26 20.77 -1.52 1.48
C GLU A 26 21.86 -1.92 2.49
N GLY A 27 22.20 -1.03 3.44
CA GLY A 27 23.18 -1.28 4.50
C GLY A 27 22.79 -2.39 5.50
N VAL A 28 21.51 -2.78 5.54
CA VAL A 28 21.00 -3.91 6.34
C VAL A 28 20.56 -5.09 5.46
N GLY A 29 21.00 -5.11 4.20
CA GLY A 29 20.77 -6.21 3.26
C GLY A 29 19.42 -6.18 2.56
N TRP A 30 18.70 -5.05 2.57
CA TRP A 30 17.44 -4.96 1.85
C TRP A 30 17.61 -4.85 0.35
N HIS A 31 16.90 -5.73 -0.36
CA HIS A 31 16.82 -5.77 -1.82
C HIS A 31 15.39 -5.51 -2.28
N GLY A 32 15.18 -5.19 -3.56
CA GLY A 32 13.88 -4.79 -4.12
C GLY A 32 12.70 -5.71 -3.74
N GLY A 33 12.92 -7.02 -3.66
CA GLY A 33 11.90 -7.98 -3.22
C GLY A 33 11.40 -7.77 -1.79
N GLN A 34 12.26 -7.34 -0.86
CA GLN A 34 11.89 -7.13 0.55
C GLN A 34 11.04 -5.87 0.73
N TYR A 35 11.31 -4.82 -0.06
CA TYR A 35 10.44 -3.63 -0.09
C TYR A 35 9.05 -3.99 -0.66
N ALA A 36 8.99 -4.82 -1.69
CA ALA A 36 7.73 -5.29 -2.26
C ALA A 36 6.95 -6.16 -1.25
N GLU A 37 7.64 -7.08 -0.56
CA GLU A 37 7.05 -7.89 0.52
C GLU A 37 6.49 -7.02 1.64
N ALA A 38 7.28 -6.07 2.16
CA ALA A 38 6.86 -5.14 3.20
C ALA A 38 5.65 -4.30 2.77
N PHE A 39 5.61 -3.86 1.50
CA PHE A 39 4.47 -3.13 0.94
C PHE A 39 3.20 -3.99 0.92
N VAL A 40 3.30 -5.23 0.43
CA VAL A 40 2.15 -6.16 0.35
C VAL A 40 1.65 -6.53 1.75
N VAL A 41 2.55 -6.96 2.64
CA VAL A 41 2.21 -7.34 4.02
C VAL A 41 1.61 -6.14 4.76
N GLY A 42 2.23 -4.96 4.65
CA GLY A 42 1.72 -3.73 5.26
C GLY A 42 0.33 -3.36 4.76
N THR A 43 0.09 -3.48 3.45
CA THR A 43 -1.22 -3.22 2.85
C THR A 43 -2.27 -4.20 3.38
N LEU A 44 -1.95 -5.49 3.48
CA LEU A 44 -2.87 -6.51 4.00
C LEU A 44 -3.20 -6.27 5.48
N VAL A 45 -2.20 -5.99 6.31
CA VAL A 45 -2.40 -5.67 7.73
C VAL A 45 -3.31 -4.45 7.90
N LEU A 46 -3.08 -3.41 7.10
CA LEU A 46 -3.92 -2.20 7.13
C LEU A 46 -5.34 -2.49 6.67
N LEU A 47 -5.55 -3.30 5.62
CA LEU A 47 -6.88 -3.69 5.18
C LEU A 47 -7.65 -4.46 6.26
N VAL A 48 -6.98 -5.40 6.93
CA VAL A 48 -7.58 -6.14 8.05
C VAL A 48 -7.93 -5.19 9.20
N ALA A 49 -7.01 -4.28 9.58
CA ALA A 49 -7.27 -3.28 10.61
C ALA A 49 -8.45 -2.36 10.23
N GLY A 50 -8.51 -1.93 8.97
CA GLY A 50 -9.62 -1.14 8.43
C GLY A 50 -10.96 -1.87 8.50
N ALA A 51 -10.98 -3.17 8.18
CA ALA A 51 -12.17 -4.01 8.28
C ALA A 51 -12.64 -4.19 9.74
N VAL A 52 -11.70 -4.40 10.67
CA VAL A 52 -12.00 -4.48 12.11
C VAL A 52 -12.57 -3.15 12.61
N LEU A 53 -11.95 -2.03 12.26
CA LEU A 53 -12.43 -0.69 12.63
C LEU A 53 -13.79 -0.36 11.99
N GLN A 54 -14.05 -0.87 10.78
CA GLN A 54 -15.35 -0.72 10.12
C GLN A 54 -16.46 -1.50 10.84
N ALA A 55 -16.14 -2.64 11.45
CA ALA A 55 -17.10 -3.46 12.20
C ALA A 55 -17.47 -2.87 13.57
N TRP A 56 -16.75 -1.85 14.06
CA TRP A 56 -17.03 -1.20 15.34
C TRP A 56 -18.46 -0.62 15.40
N PRO A 57 -19.10 -0.52 16.58
CA PRO A 57 -20.45 0.03 16.78
C PRO A 57 -20.81 1.29 15.97
N ALA A 58 -22.08 1.37 15.56
CA ALA A 58 -22.63 2.52 14.86
C ALA A 58 -22.52 3.78 15.71
N GLY A 59 -22.10 4.90 15.10
CA GLY A 59 -21.84 6.16 15.79
C GLY A 59 -20.39 6.32 16.31
N SER A 60 -19.57 5.26 16.27
CA SER A 60 -18.17 5.36 16.65
C SER A 60 -17.32 6.10 15.59
N ALA A 61 -16.44 7.01 16.03
CA ALA A 61 -15.46 7.66 15.18
C ALA A 61 -14.52 6.66 14.47
N TRP A 62 -14.27 5.51 15.11
CA TRP A 62 -13.43 4.42 14.57
C TRP A 62 -13.98 3.83 13.28
N ARG A 63 -15.30 3.79 13.12
CA ARG A 63 -15.92 3.31 11.88
C ARG A 63 -15.59 4.23 10.69
N SER A 64 -15.51 5.55 10.91
CA SER A 64 -15.09 6.49 9.87
C SER A 64 -13.61 6.31 9.51
N VAL A 65 -12.75 6.07 10.52
CA VAL A 65 -11.32 5.76 10.30
C VAL A 65 -11.17 4.48 9.48
N GLY A 66 -11.92 3.41 9.83
CA GLY A 66 -11.95 2.15 9.09
C GLY A 66 -12.26 2.34 7.61
N ARG A 67 -13.28 3.14 7.26
CA ARG A 67 -13.56 3.49 5.85
C ARG A 67 -12.37 4.13 5.14
N GLY A 68 -11.70 5.07 5.82
CA GLY A 68 -10.52 5.74 5.27
C GLY A 68 -9.38 4.78 4.96
N ILE A 69 -9.11 3.86 5.89
CA ILE A 69 -8.09 2.82 5.73
C ILE A 69 -8.45 1.89 4.57
N LEU A 70 -9.71 1.43 4.51
CA LEU A 70 -10.18 0.56 3.44
C LEU A 70 -10.10 1.24 2.07
N LEU A 71 -10.52 2.50 1.96
CA LEU A 71 -10.41 3.27 0.72
C LEU A 71 -8.95 3.39 0.27
N ALA A 72 -8.04 3.76 1.18
CA ALA A 72 -6.63 3.85 0.87
C ALA A 72 -6.03 2.50 0.42
N GLY A 73 -6.38 1.40 1.10
CA GLY A 73 -5.93 0.07 0.74
C GLY A 73 -6.43 -0.36 -0.65
N VAL A 74 -7.70 -0.12 -0.94
CA VAL A 74 -8.29 -0.39 -2.28
C VAL A 74 -7.59 0.43 -3.35
N THR A 75 -7.40 1.74 -3.13
CA THR A 75 -6.66 2.62 -4.06
C THR A 75 -5.23 2.10 -4.28
N GLY A 76 -4.54 1.70 -3.22
CA GLY A 76 -3.21 1.11 -3.30
C GLY A 76 -3.16 -0.14 -4.19
N ILE A 77 -4.08 -1.09 -3.97
CA ILE A 77 -4.19 -2.30 -4.80
C ILE A 77 -4.43 -1.96 -6.27
N PHE A 78 -5.38 -1.07 -6.56
CA PHE A 78 -5.67 -0.67 -7.94
C PHE A 78 -4.43 -0.04 -8.61
N LEU A 79 -3.71 0.84 -7.92
CA LEU A 79 -2.49 1.44 -8.45
C LEU A 79 -1.39 0.40 -8.70
N THR A 80 -1.22 -0.57 -7.80
CA THR A 80 -0.27 -1.68 -7.99
C THR A 80 -0.62 -2.52 -9.21
N LEU A 81 -1.91 -2.86 -9.39
CA LEU A 81 -2.37 -3.63 -10.55
C LEU A 81 -2.16 -2.86 -11.86
N ILE A 82 -2.51 -1.56 -11.89
CA ILE A 82 -2.25 -0.70 -13.06
C ILE A 82 -0.76 -0.67 -13.38
N PHE A 83 0.10 -0.51 -12.36
CA PHE A 83 1.54 -0.51 -12.54
C PHE A 83 2.06 -1.84 -13.08
N MET A 84 1.60 -2.99 -12.54
CA MET A 84 1.96 -4.31 -13.05
C MET A 84 1.57 -4.50 -14.51
N VAL A 85 0.36 -4.06 -14.90
CA VAL A 85 -0.10 -4.11 -16.30
C VAL A 85 0.78 -3.23 -17.18
N LEU A 86 1.13 -2.01 -16.73
CA LEU A 86 2.01 -1.11 -17.49
C LEU A 86 3.42 -1.67 -17.67
N VAL A 87 3.99 -2.28 -16.62
CA VAL A 87 5.31 -2.95 -16.70
C VAL A 87 5.24 -4.15 -17.62
N GLY A 88 4.22 -5.00 -17.50
CA GLY A 88 4.03 -6.15 -18.40
C GLY A 88 3.81 -5.72 -19.85
N TYR A 89 3.06 -4.64 -20.07
CA TYR A 89 2.88 -4.03 -21.38
C TYR A 89 4.22 -3.53 -21.93
N ALA A 90 4.99 -2.78 -21.14
CA ALA A 90 6.30 -2.28 -21.54
C ALA A 90 7.27 -3.43 -21.89
N LEU A 91 7.36 -4.46 -21.05
CA LEU A 91 8.22 -5.63 -21.29
C LEU A 91 7.79 -6.42 -22.55
N SER A 92 6.48 -6.57 -22.79
CA SER A 92 6.00 -7.27 -23.99
C SER A 92 6.26 -6.49 -25.29
N HIS A 93 6.42 -5.16 -25.20
CA HIS A 93 6.78 -4.28 -26.31
C HIS A 93 8.29 -4.06 -26.45
N MET A 94 9.08 -4.37 -25.40
CA MET A 94 10.53 -4.57 -25.49
C MET A 94 10.82 -5.93 -26.15
N ARG A 95 10.40 -6.10 -27.39
CA ARG A 95 10.89 -7.19 -28.23
C ARG A 95 12.38 -6.95 -28.46
N PHE A 96 13.19 -7.94 -28.09
CA PHE A 96 14.62 -8.06 -28.39
C PHE A 96 14.97 -7.45 -29.76
N VAL A 97 15.63 -6.30 -29.74
CA VAL A 97 16.40 -5.75 -30.86
C VAL A 97 17.87 -5.96 -30.53
#